data_AF-M1A2J5-F1
#
_entry.id   AF-M1A2J5-F1
#
_cell.length_a   1.000
_cell.length_b   1.000
_cell.length_c   1.000
_cell.angle_alpha   90.00
_cell.angle_beta   90.00
_cell.angle_gamma   90.00
#
_symmetry.space_group_name_H-M   'P 1'
#
loop_
_entity.id
_entity.type
_entity.pdbx_description
1 polymer ?
#
loop_
_entity_poly.entity_id
_entity_poly.type
_entity_poly.pdbx_seq_one_letter_code
_entity_poly.pdbx_strand_id
1 'polypeptide(L)'
;MNARLWWRFPNLEELGLHVKYKPKFPLFPIPEVHTRLQSVSLTFSLNRVFKSVGWERNFVFPSNLRHLNLRGCFLTEEMVLNIARLKKLESLKLHMGFPFMRLQRLRNCCWNVTNVEFPALKYLGLFFVQIEEWKASEESFPVLEKLVISGCSDFKEIPPSFADIPTLRRIELTNCIDSLGVSAMNIRRDIEENTGCDSLHVLIVNRI
;
A
#
# COMPACT_ATOMS: atom_id res chain seq x y z
N MET A 1 10.21 -20.57 -7.49
CA MET A 1 11.49 -20.34 -6.80
C MET A 1 11.77 -21.59 -5.98
N ASN A 2 13.01 -22.12 -5.98
CA ASN A 2 13.33 -23.32 -5.22
C ASN A 2 13.56 -22.92 -3.74
N ALA A 3 12.93 -23.61 -2.78
CA ALA A 3 13.10 -23.34 -1.35
C ALA A 3 14.57 -23.38 -0.90
N ARG A 4 15.41 -24.17 -1.60
CA ARG A 4 16.86 -24.26 -1.37
C ARG A 4 17.63 -22.98 -1.66
N LEU A 5 17.08 -22.02 -2.41
CA LEU A 5 17.72 -20.72 -2.63
C LEU A 5 17.85 -19.93 -1.34
N TRP A 6 16.88 -20.05 -0.43
CA TRP A 6 16.85 -19.27 0.81
C TRP A 6 17.89 -19.71 1.82
N TRP A 7 18.23 -21.01 1.86
CA TRP A 7 19.29 -21.53 2.73
C TRP A 7 20.69 -21.05 2.35
N ARG A 8 20.86 -20.47 1.14
CA ARG A 8 22.13 -19.87 0.74
C ARG A 8 22.35 -18.48 1.33
N PHE A 9 21.30 -17.84 1.84
CA PHE A 9 21.33 -16.45 2.31
C PHE A 9 20.65 -16.32 3.69
N PRO A 10 21.20 -16.94 4.75
CA PRO A 10 20.57 -16.97 6.08
C PRO A 10 20.53 -15.61 6.79
N ASN A 11 21.35 -14.65 6.36
CA ASN A 11 21.43 -13.30 6.93
C ASN A 11 20.77 -12.24 6.03
N LEU A 12 19.90 -12.65 5.11
CA LEU A 12 19.25 -11.72 4.18
C LEU A 12 18.22 -10.85 4.92
N GLU A 13 18.47 -9.54 4.98
CA GLU A 13 17.58 -8.55 5.60
C GLU A 13 16.69 -7.84 4.58
N GLU A 14 17.18 -7.71 3.35
CA GLU A 14 16.49 -7.07 2.25
C GLU A 14 16.44 -7.95 1.01
N LEU A 15 15.31 -7.95 0.33
CA LEU A 15 15.11 -8.74 -0.87
C LEU A 15 14.36 -7.95 -1.95
N GLY A 16 14.99 -7.84 -3.12
CA GLY A 16 14.34 -7.40 -4.35
C GLY A 16 14.11 -8.57 -5.31
N LEU A 17 12.87 -8.77 -5.77
CA LEU A 17 12.55 -9.77 -6.79
C LEU A 17 11.76 -9.16 -7.94
N HIS A 18 12.15 -9.53 -9.15
CA HIS A 18 11.36 -9.29 -10.36
C HIS A 18 10.65 -10.58 -10.78
N VAL A 19 9.33 -10.62 -10.60
CA VAL A 19 8.48 -11.78 -10.85
C VAL A 19 7.83 -11.64 -12.23
N LYS A 20 8.38 -12.37 -13.22
CA LYS A 20 7.91 -12.33 -14.61
C LYS A 20 6.68 -13.20 -14.90
N TYR A 21 6.45 -14.23 -14.09
CA TYR A 21 5.43 -15.26 -14.30
C TYR A 21 4.73 -15.62 -12.99
N LYS A 22 3.48 -16.13 -13.06
CA LYS A 22 2.75 -16.63 -11.88
C LYS A 22 3.57 -17.72 -11.20
N PRO A 23 3.87 -17.57 -9.90
CA PRO A 23 4.64 -18.57 -9.20
C PRO A 23 3.79 -19.84 -9.05
N LYS A 24 4.36 -20.99 -9.44
CA LYS A 24 3.73 -22.32 -9.29
C LYS A 24 3.74 -22.82 -7.84
N PHE A 25 4.55 -22.19 -7.00
CA PHE A 25 4.76 -22.52 -5.58
C PHE A 25 4.79 -21.21 -4.79
N PRO A 26 4.52 -21.23 -3.47
CA PRO A 26 4.69 -20.05 -2.63
C PRO A 26 6.08 -19.42 -2.82
N LEU A 27 6.15 -18.10 -2.95
CA LEU A 27 7.43 -17.40 -3.05
C LEU A 27 8.23 -17.52 -1.76
N PHE A 28 7.54 -17.56 -0.62
CA PHE A 28 8.09 -17.76 0.71
C PHE A 28 7.52 -19.06 1.29
N PRO A 29 8.05 -20.23 0.90
CA PRO A 29 7.48 -21.52 1.26
C PRO A 29 7.70 -21.91 2.73
N ILE A 30 8.54 -21.18 3.47
CA ILE A 30 8.83 -21.45 4.88
C ILE A 30 8.85 -20.11 5.64
N PRO A 31 7.80 -19.80 6.44
CA PRO A 31 7.76 -18.59 7.25
C PRO A 31 8.92 -18.50 8.25
N GLU A 32 9.39 -19.64 8.78
CA GLU A 32 10.42 -19.66 9.82
C GLU A 32 11.86 -19.41 9.33
N VAL A 33 12.16 -19.54 8.03
CA VAL A 33 13.54 -19.43 7.50
C VAL A 33 14.00 -17.97 7.35
N HIS A 34 13.11 -17.00 7.58
CA HIS A 34 13.36 -15.59 7.25
C HIS A 34 13.13 -14.67 8.46
N THR A 35 13.59 -15.07 9.64
CA THR A 35 13.42 -14.24 10.85
C THR A 35 14.08 -12.87 10.75
N ARG A 36 15.11 -12.74 9.90
CA ARG A 36 15.87 -11.50 9.68
C ARG A 36 15.37 -10.65 8.51
N LEU A 37 14.53 -11.18 7.62
CA LEU A 37 14.07 -10.43 6.46
C LEU A 37 13.08 -9.35 6.91
N GLN A 38 13.48 -8.08 6.75
CA GLN A 38 12.71 -6.91 7.18
C GLN A 38 12.17 -6.13 5.98
N SER A 39 12.85 -6.19 4.83
CA SER A 39 12.49 -5.42 3.64
C SER A 39 12.28 -6.31 2.43
N VAL A 40 11.10 -6.20 1.80
CA VAL A 40 10.79 -6.91 0.55
C VAL A 40 10.30 -5.93 -0.51
N SER A 41 10.90 -6.01 -1.69
CA SER A 41 10.49 -5.27 -2.87
C SER A 41 10.17 -6.25 -4.00
N LEU A 42 8.90 -6.33 -4.39
CA LEU A 42 8.44 -7.20 -5.48
C LEU A 42 8.01 -6.35 -6.66
N THR A 43 8.58 -6.62 -7.83
CA THR A 43 8.13 -6.05 -9.10
C THR A 43 7.53 -7.15 -9.96
N PHE A 44 6.31 -6.96 -10.42
CA PHE A 44 5.60 -7.90 -11.27
C PHE A 44 5.60 -7.41 -12.72
N SER A 45 5.95 -8.29 -13.66
CA SER A 45 5.70 -8.00 -15.07
C SER A 45 4.20 -8.07 -15.33
N LEU A 46 3.63 -7.00 -15.92
CA LEU A 46 2.20 -6.83 -16.22
C LEU A 46 1.70 -7.74 -17.37
N ASN A 47 2.11 -9.00 -17.37
CA ASN A 47 1.73 -10.00 -18.35
C ASN A 47 0.30 -10.50 -18.06
N ARG A 48 -0.38 -11.08 -19.06
CA ARG A 48 -1.76 -11.63 -18.94
C ARG A 48 -1.96 -12.59 -17.74
N VAL A 49 -0.88 -13.09 -17.18
CA VAL A 49 -0.80 -14.12 -16.14
C VAL A 49 -1.26 -13.64 -14.76
N PHE A 50 -1.00 -12.36 -14.40
CA PHE A 50 -1.52 -11.80 -13.14
C PHE A 50 -2.97 -11.28 -13.28
N LYS A 51 -3.59 -11.39 -14.46
CA LYS A 51 -5.00 -11.03 -14.70
C LYS A 51 -6.01 -12.09 -14.19
N SER A 52 -5.54 -13.18 -13.60
CA SER A 52 -6.37 -14.32 -13.14
C SER A 52 -6.31 -14.40 -11.62
N VAL A 53 -7.46 -14.47 -10.95
CA VAL A 53 -7.57 -14.53 -9.48
C VAL A 53 -6.82 -15.75 -8.89
N GLY A 54 -6.33 -15.63 -7.66
CA GLY A 54 -5.83 -16.76 -6.86
C GLY A 54 -4.34 -17.02 -6.95
N TRP A 55 -3.56 -16.14 -7.60
CA TRP A 55 -2.11 -16.16 -7.45
C TRP A 55 -1.66 -15.60 -6.09
N GLU A 56 -2.47 -14.72 -5.50
CA GLU A 56 -2.27 -14.07 -4.20
C GLU A 56 -2.03 -15.09 -3.06
N ARG A 57 -2.66 -16.27 -3.13
CA ARG A 57 -2.43 -17.40 -2.19
C ARG A 57 -0.98 -17.85 -2.08
N ASN A 58 -0.20 -17.64 -3.13
CA ASN A 58 1.21 -18.00 -3.16
C ASN A 58 2.12 -16.91 -2.56
N PHE A 59 1.53 -15.82 -2.06
CA PHE A 59 2.22 -14.67 -1.45
C PHE A 59 1.88 -14.59 0.03
N VAL A 60 2.38 -15.57 0.78
CA VAL A 60 2.45 -15.48 2.24
C VAL A 60 3.75 -14.77 2.60
N PHE A 61 3.67 -13.53 3.04
CA PHE A 61 4.84 -12.75 3.39
C PHE A 61 5.44 -13.21 4.73
N PRO A 62 6.77 -13.12 4.93
CA PRO A 62 7.39 -13.33 6.24
C PRO A 62 6.85 -12.34 7.28
N SER A 63 6.53 -12.82 8.48
CA SER A 63 5.88 -12.02 9.53
C SER A 63 6.75 -10.93 10.14
N ASN A 64 8.07 -10.97 9.92
CA ASN A 64 9.02 -9.96 10.42
C ASN A 64 9.23 -8.76 9.50
N LEU A 65 8.50 -8.69 8.38
CA LEU A 65 8.62 -7.55 7.46
C LEU A 65 8.19 -6.24 8.13
N ARG A 66 9.06 -5.25 7.97
CA ARG A 66 8.85 -3.85 8.35
C ARG A 66 8.65 -2.96 7.12
N HIS A 67 9.20 -3.34 5.98
CA HIS A 67 9.11 -2.57 4.74
C HIS A 67 8.65 -3.46 3.58
N LEU A 68 7.55 -3.08 2.93
CA LEU A 68 7.02 -3.77 1.78
C LEU A 68 6.82 -2.79 0.62
N ASN A 69 7.42 -3.12 -0.51
CA ASN A 69 7.26 -2.39 -1.76
C ASN A 69 6.71 -3.33 -2.83
N LEU A 70 5.55 -3.02 -3.39
CA LEU A 70 4.89 -3.80 -4.43
C LEU A 70 4.72 -2.94 -5.68
N ARG A 71 5.25 -3.41 -6.82
CA ARG A 71 5.14 -2.74 -8.11
C ARG A 71 4.46 -3.63 -9.14
N GLY A 72 3.41 -3.12 -9.79
CA GLY A 72 2.65 -3.85 -10.81
C GLY A 72 1.79 -4.98 -10.24
N CYS A 73 1.38 -4.86 -8.97
CA CYS A 73 0.60 -5.84 -8.22
C CYS A 73 -0.90 -5.52 -8.31
N PHE A 74 -1.77 -6.54 -8.32
CA PHE A 74 -3.21 -6.35 -8.08
C PHE A 74 -3.47 -6.34 -6.57
N LEU A 75 -4.23 -5.35 -6.09
CA LEU A 75 -4.66 -5.27 -4.69
C LEU A 75 -6.01 -5.95 -4.53
N THR A 76 -6.03 -7.25 -4.75
CA THR A 76 -7.20 -8.08 -4.44
C THR A 76 -7.45 -8.06 -2.93
N GLU A 77 -8.69 -8.37 -2.51
CA GLU A 77 -9.03 -8.49 -1.08
C GLU A 77 -8.08 -9.47 -0.36
N GLU A 78 -7.75 -10.61 -0.98
CA GLU A 78 -6.82 -11.59 -0.42
C GLU A 78 -5.39 -11.04 -0.27
N MET A 79 -4.91 -10.25 -1.23
CA MET A 79 -3.61 -9.57 -1.11
C MET A 79 -3.62 -8.54 0.02
N VAL A 80 -4.68 -7.74 0.14
CA VAL A 80 -4.86 -6.75 1.21
C VAL A 80 -4.82 -7.44 2.57
N LEU A 81 -5.55 -8.54 2.75
CA LEU A 81 -5.54 -9.32 3.98
C LEU A 81 -4.16 -9.95 4.26
N ASN A 82 -3.44 -10.40 3.24
CA ASN A 82 -2.07 -10.92 3.40
C ASN A 82 -1.09 -9.84 3.88
N ILE A 83 -1.24 -8.60 3.41
CA ILE A 83 -0.43 -7.47 3.88
C ILE A 83 -0.84 -7.07 5.30
N ALA A 84 -2.15 -6.98 5.61
CA ALA A 84 -2.66 -6.59 6.93
C ALA A 84 -2.28 -7.56 8.05
N ARG A 85 -2.02 -8.84 7.73
CA ARG A 85 -1.46 -9.83 8.67
C ARG A 85 -0.04 -9.50 9.13
N LEU A 86 0.68 -8.61 8.44
CA LEU A 86 2.02 -8.18 8.81
C LEU A 86 1.97 -7.15 9.94
N LYS A 87 1.84 -7.65 11.17
CA LYS A 87 1.70 -6.82 12.38
C LYS A 87 2.91 -5.95 12.72
N LYS A 88 4.05 -6.15 12.05
CA LYS A 88 5.29 -5.34 12.19
C LYS A 88 5.54 -4.42 11.00
N LEU A 89 4.63 -4.35 10.03
CA LEU A 89 4.82 -3.58 8.81
C LEU A 89 4.70 -2.09 9.09
N GLU A 90 5.82 -1.37 8.93
CA GLU A 90 5.93 0.07 9.19
C GLU A 90 5.81 0.91 7.91
N SER A 91 6.20 0.36 6.76
CA SER A 91 6.17 1.06 5.48
C SER A 91 5.59 0.20 4.38
N LEU A 92 4.56 0.70 3.72
CA LEU A 92 3.94 0.10 2.54
C LEU A 92 4.05 1.05 1.36
N LYS A 93 4.65 0.58 0.26
CA LYS A 93 4.72 1.29 -1.02
C LYS A 93 4.01 0.47 -2.09
N LEU A 94 3.06 1.10 -2.77
CA LEU A 94 2.25 0.50 -3.82
C LEU A 94 2.47 1.30 -5.09
N HIS A 95 3.03 0.67 -6.11
CA HIS A 95 3.34 1.28 -7.40
C HIS A 95 2.56 0.60 -8.52
N MET A 96 1.91 1.38 -9.38
CA MET A 96 1.16 0.85 -10.54
C MET A 96 0.19 -0.26 -10.12
N GLY A 97 -0.47 -0.08 -8.97
CA GLY A 97 -1.43 -1.02 -8.42
C GLY A 97 -2.77 -0.86 -9.14
N PHE A 98 -3.30 -1.96 -9.67
CA PHE A 98 -4.59 -1.99 -10.36
C PHE A 98 -5.63 -2.70 -9.48
N PRO A 99 -6.79 -2.13 -9.21
CA PRO A 99 -8.05 -2.86 -9.22
C PRO A 99 -8.52 -2.84 -10.68
N PHE A 100 -8.36 -3.93 -11.42
CA PHE A 100 -8.85 -3.93 -12.79
C PHE A 100 -9.57 -5.20 -13.18
N MET A 101 -10.90 -5.08 -13.17
CA MET A 101 -11.74 -5.77 -14.14
C MET A 101 -11.53 -5.11 -15.51
N ARG A 102 -10.62 -5.66 -16.34
CA ARG A 102 -10.54 -5.33 -17.78
C ARG A 102 -11.63 -6.02 -18.60
N LEU A 103 -12.79 -6.26 -18.00
CA LEU A 103 -13.97 -6.80 -18.64
C LEU A 103 -15.13 -5.97 -18.09
N GLN A 104 -15.73 -5.15 -18.95
CA GLN A 104 -16.80 -4.19 -18.68
C GLN A 104 -16.34 -2.80 -18.20
N ARG A 105 -17.06 -1.80 -18.70
CA ARG A 105 -16.91 -0.35 -18.50
C ARG A 105 -17.29 0.05 -17.06
N LEU A 106 -16.64 -0.52 -16.04
CA LEU A 106 -16.88 -0.09 -14.66
C LEU A 106 -15.98 1.09 -14.33
N ARG A 107 -16.60 2.28 -14.38
CA ARG A 107 -16.32 3.35 -13.43
C ARG A 107 -16.42 2.77 -11.99
N ASN A 108 -15.64 3.29 -11.04
CA ASN A 108 -15.65 3.01 -9.59
C ASN A 108 -14.63 1.96 -9.10
N CYS A 109 -13.34 2.21 -9.31
CA CYS A 109 -12.25 1.47 -8.66
C CYS A 109 -12.15 1.83 -7.17
N CYS A 110 -12.71 0.99 -6.29
CA CYS A 110 -12.74 1.24 -4.85
C CYS A 110 -11.67 0.43 -4.11
N TRP A 111 -10.81 1.09 -3.33
CA TRP A 111 -9.98 0.43 -2.33
C TRP A 111 -10.64 0.55 -0.97
N ASN A 112 -11.26 -0.52 -0.49
CA ASN A 112 -11.97 -0.53 0.79
C ASN A 112 -11.19 -1.36 1.83
N VAL A 113 -10.73 -0.67 2.87
CA VAL A 113 -10.02 -1.25 4.02
C VAL A 113 -10.68 -0.87 5.34
N THR A 114 -11.92 -0.38 5.34
CA THR A 114 -12.62 0.06 6.57
C THR A 114 -12.64 -0.99 7.68
N ASN A 115 -12.71 -2.28 7.33
CA ASN A 115 -12.70 -3.40 8.28
C ASN A 115 -11.34 -4.12 8.35
N VAL A 116 -10.26 -3.47 7.91
CA VAL A 116 -8.91 -4.04 7.83
C VAL A 116 -7.91 -3.12 8.50
N GLU A 117 -7.23 -3.64 9.52
CA GLU A 117 -6.28 -2.87 10.33
C GLU A 117 -4.83 -3.14 9.91
N PHE A 118 -4.05 -2.06 9.77
CA PHE A 118 -2.60 -2.07 9.59
C PHE A 118 -1.91 -1.46 10.83
N PRO A 119 -1.73 -2.22 11.92
CA PRO A 119 -1.53 -1.67 13.27
C PRO A 119 -0.17 -1.00 13.51
N ALA A 120 0.83 -1.29 12.69
CA ALA A 120 2.18 -0.72 12.82
C ALA A 120 2.53 0.23 11.67
N LEU A 121 1.60 0.50 10.74
CA LEU A 121 1.92 1.19 9.49
C LEU A 121 2.07 2.69 9.72
N LYS A 122 3.30 3.17 9.56
CA LYS A 122 3.69 4.58 9.73
C LYS A 122 3.78 5.32 8.40
N TYR A 123 4.14 4.62 7.34
CA TYR A 123 4.30 5.17 6.00
C TYR A 123 3.43 4.43 4.99
N LEU A 124 2.60 5.18 4.27
CA LEU A 124 1.83 4.67 3.12
C LEU A 124 2.16 5.51 1.88
N GLY A 125 2.70 4.85 0.85
CA GLY A 125 2.99 5.46 -0.44
C GLY A 125 2.17 4.84 -1.57
N LEU A 126 1.38 5.66 -2.25
CA LEU A 126 0.53 5.29 -3.37
C LEU A 126 1.03 5.98 -4.64
N PHE A 127 1.62 5.23 -5.55
CA PHE A 127 2.29 5.77 -6.73
C PHE A 127 1.66 5.21 -8.00
N PHE A 128 1.06 6.08 -8.81
CA PHE A 128 0.41 5.73 -10.07
C PHE A 128 -0.62 4.60 -9.90
N VAL A 129 -1.32 4.60 -8.77
CA VAL A 129 -2.39 3.62 -8.50
C VAL A 129 -3.69 4.09 -9.15
N GLN A 130 -4.46 3.16 -9.70
CA GLN A 130 -5.76 3.45 -10.31
C GLN A 130 -6.87 3.24 -9.29
N ILE A 131 -7.02 4.18 -8.36
CA ILE A 131 -8.06 4.18 -7.32
C ILE A 131 -8.94 5.40 -7.57
N GLU A 132 -10.25 5.21 -7.62
CA GLU A 132 -11.23 6.30 -7.72
C GLU A 132 -11.79 6.67 -6.34
N GLU A 133 -12.07 5.66 -5.52
CA GLU A 133 -12.62 5.79 -4.17
C GLU A 133 -11.74 5.03 -3.17
N TRP A 134 -11.38 5.67 -2.05
CA TRP A 134 -10.68 5.02 -0.95
C TRP A 134 -11.57 5.06 0.29
N LYS A 135 -11.90 3.88 0.83
CA LYS A 135 -12.64 3.75 2.10
C LYS A 135 -11.70 3.21 3.16
N ALA A 136 -11.51 3.99 4.21
CA ALA A 136 -10.77 3.62 5.40
C ALA A 136 -11.33 4.38 6.60
N SER A 137 -11.11 3.83 7.79
CA SER A 137 -11.27 4.53 9.07
C SER A 137 -9.89 4.87 9.64
N GLU A 138 -9.89 5.72 10.65
CA GLU A 138 -8.77 5.97 11.56
C GLU A 138 -8.26 4.65 12.17
N GLU A 139 -9.15 3.72 12.47
CA GLU A 139 -8.82 2.37 12.97
C GLU A 139 -8.10 1.52 11.92
N SER A 140 -8.24 1.82 10.62
CA SER A 140 -7.54 1.09 9.57
C SER A 140 -6.04 1.38 9.60
N PHE A 141 -5.63 2.58 10.02
CA PHE A 141 -4.24 3.04 10.04
C PHE A 141 -3.91 3.83 11.33
N PRO A 142 -4.00 3.19 12.51
CA PRO A 142 -4.03 3.89 13.81
C PRO A 142 -2.75 4.65 14.17
N VAL A 143 -1.62 4.33 13.51
CA VAL A 143 -0.30 4.91 13.77
C VAL A 143 0.34 5.52 12.52
N LEU A 144 -0.46 5.87 11.51
CA LEU A 144 0.05 6.46 10.28
C LEU A 144 0.68 7.82 10.57
N GLU A 145 1.94 7.99 10.16
CA GLU A 145 2.70 9.22 10.34
C GLU A 145 2.76 10.03 9.04
N LYS A 146 2.82 9.33 7.89
CA LYS A 146 3.06 9.93 6.58
C LYS A 146 2.31 9.22 5.46
N LEU A 147 1.56 10.01 4.69
CA LEU A 147 0.90 9.62 3.45
C LEU A 147 1.56 10.31 2.24
N VAL A 148 1.89 9.53 1.22
CA VAL A 148 2.37 10.04 -0.07
C VAL A 148 1.50 9.50 -1.18
N ILE A 149 0.95 10.39 -2.00
CA ILE A 149 0.20 10.04 -3.20
C ILE A 149 0.84 10.74 -4.39
N SER A 150 1.18 9.99 -5.44
CA SER A 150 1.82 10.57 -6.61
C SER A 150 1.37 9.95 -7.92
N GLY A 151 1.03 10.78 -8.90
CA GLY A 151 0.65 10.34 -10.24
C GLY A 151 -0.68 9.59 -10.30
N CYS A 152 -1.58 9.84 -9.36
CA CYS A 152 -2.91 9.22 -9.28
C CYS A 152 -3.95 10.19 -9.85
N SER A 153 -4.36 9.98 -11.10
CA SER A 153 -5.23 10.90 -11.85
C SER A 153 -6.73 10.73 -11.56
N ASP A 154 -7.15 9.57 -11.07
CA ASP A 154 -8.56 9.26 -10.83
C ASP A 154 -8.95 9.35 -9.35
N PHE A 155 -7.96 9.57 -8.47
CA PHE A 155 -8.11 9.50 -7.02
C PHE A 155 -8.74 10.80 -6.47
N LYS A 156 -10.01 10.73 -6.11
CA LYS A 156 -10.82 11.90 -5.78
C LYS A 156 -10.51 12.52 -4.42
N GLU A 157 -10.41 11.69 -3.38
CA GLU A 157 -10.34 12.16 -1.99
C GLU A 157 -9.61 11.18 -1.07
N ILE A 158 -8.97 11.72 -0.03
CA ILE A 158 -8.46 10.99 1.12
C ILE A 158 -9.62 10.81 2.11
N PRO A 159 -9.78 9.65 2.78
CA PRO A 159 -10.79 9.45 3.80
C PRO A 159 -10.77 10.57 4.86
N PRO A 160 -11.90 11.24 5.14
CA PRO A 160 -11.96 12.32 6.12
C PRO A 160 -11.54 11.91 7.54
N SER A 161 -11.75 10.64 7.89
CA SER A 161 -11.30 10.01 9.15
C SER A 161 -9.79 10.11 9.40
N PHE A 162 -8.98 10.47 8.39
CA PHE A 162 -7.56 10.71 8.58
C PHE A 162 -7.28 11.94 9.45
N ALA A 163 -8.26 12.84 9.62
CA ALA A 163 -8.18 13.92 10.60
C ALA A 163 -8.15 13.41 12.05
N ASP A 164 -8.67 12.21 12.30
CA ASP A 164 -8.73 11.59 13.64
C ASP A 164 -7.51 10.70 13.94
N ILE A 165 -6.54 10.59 13.03
CA ILE A 165 -5.30 9.82 13.23
C ILE A 165 -4.28 10.70 13.98
N PRO A 166 -4.01 10.45 15.27
CA PRO A 166 -3.23 11.36 16.12
C PRO A 166 -1.75 11.46 15.73
N THR A 167 -1.24 10.47 15.00
CA THR A 167 0.16 10.41 14.57
C THR A 167 0.40 11.05 13.21
N LEU A 168 -0.66 11.40 12.47
CA LEU A 168 -0.53 11.87 11.09
C LEU A 168 0.09 13.27 11.06
N ARG A 169 1.30 13.37 10.49
CA ARG A 169 2.09 14.61 10.47
C ARG A 169 2.35 15.12 9.07
N ARG A 170 2.20 14.30 8.04
CA ARG A 170 2.55 14.70 6.68
C ARG A 170 1.69 14.04 5.60
N ILE A 171 1.15 14.87 4.71
CA ILE A 171 0.55 14.45 3.44
C ILE A 171 1.35 15.08 2.30
N GLU A 172 1.82 14.26 1.37
CA GLU A 172 2.47 14.73 0.13
C GLU A 172 1.69 14.28 -1.09
N LEU A 173 1.30 15.25 -1.92
CA LEU A 173 0.63 15.02 -3.20
C LEU A 173 1.52 15.50 -4.33
N THR A 174 1.70 14.69 -5.38
CA THR A 174 2.50 15.08 -6.55
C THR A 174 1.87 14.60 -7.85
N ASN A 175 1.56 15.52 -8.77
CA ASN A 175 0.85 15.21 -10.02
C ASN A 175 -0.48 14.48 -9.77
N CYS A 176 -1.30 15.04 -8.89
CA CYS A 176 -2.63 14.55 -8.53
C CYS A 176 -3.70 15.55 -8.99
N ILE A 177 -4.96 15.12 -9.02
CA ILE A 177 -6.07 16.03 -9.33
C ILE A 177 -6.36 17.00 -8.18
N ASP A 178 -6.87 18.18 -8.52
CA ASP A 178 -7.09 19.27 -7.56
C ASP A 178 -8.04 18.87 -6.42
N SER A 179 -9.03 18.01 -6.68
CA SER A 179 -9.94 17.52 -5.64
C SER A 179 -9.22 16.79 -4.51
N LEU A 180 -8.15 16.05 -4.82
CA LEU A 180 -7.33 15.37 -3.83
C LEU A 180 -6.54 16.38 -2.99
N GLY A 181 -6.09 17.47 -3.61
CA GLY A 181 -5.47 18.62 -2.93
C GLY A 181 -6.43 19.30 -1.96
N VAL A 182 -7.67 19.56 -2.40
CA VAL A 182 -8.73 20.11 -1.54
C VAL A 182 -9.03 19.17 -0.37
N SER A 183 -9.14 17.86 -0.63
CA SER A 183 -9.33 16.85 0.40
C SER A 183 -8.20 16.85 1.45
N ALA A 184 -6.93 16.92 1.04
CA ALA A 184 -5.81 17.00 1.97
C ALA A 184 -5.82 18.29 2.82
N MET A 185 -6.21 19.43 2.22
CA MET A 185 -6.34 20.69 2.94
C MET A 185 -7.51 20.70 3.92
N ASN A 186 -8.63 20.03 3.58
CA ASN A 186 -9.75 19.85 4.52
C ASN A 186 -9.31 19.05 5.75
N ILE A 187 -8.60 17.93 5.57
CA ILE A 187 -8.07 17.13 6.69
C ILE A 187 -7.19 17.98 7.61
N ARG A 188 -6.32 18.83 7.05
CA ARG A 188 -5.48 19.74 7.84
C ARG A 188 -6.31 20.74 8.65
N ARG A 189 -7.32 21.35 8.04
CA ARG A 189 -8.24 22.26 8.73
C ARG A 189 -8.98 21.54 9.86
N ASP A 190 -9.51 20.36 9.59
CA ASP A 190 -10.28 19.59 10.57
C ASP A 190 -9.39 19.21 11.78
N ILE A 191 -8.11 18.87 11.56
CA ILE A 191 -7.12 18.66 12.64
C ILE A 191 -6.89 19.95 13.44
N GLU A 192 -6.71 21.09 12.78
CA GLU A 192 -6.48 22.38 13.43
C GLU A 192 -7.70 22.80 14.27
N GLU A 193 -8.92 22.62 13.75
CA GLU A 193 -10.17 22.89 14.46
C GLU A 193 -10.37 21.97 15.67
N ASN A 194 -10.03 20.68 15.54
CA ASN A 194 -10.20 19.70 16.61
C ASN A 194 -9.12 19.77 17.71
N THR A 195 -7.88 20.12 17.35
CA THR A 195 -6.74 20.09 18.27
C THR A 195 -6.25 21.49 18.70
N GLY A 196 -6.63 22.54 17.98
CA GLY A 196 -6.11 23.90 18.15
C GLY A 196 -4.65 24.06 17.67
N CYS A 197 -4.10 23.08 16.95
CA CYS A 197 -2.71 23.07 16.51
C CYS A 197 -2.59 22.70 15.02
N ASP A 198 -1.84 23.51 14.27
CA ASP A 198 -1.47 23.19 12.88
C ASP A 198 -0.32 22.17 12.84
N SER A 199 -0.65 20.91 13.18
CA SER A 199 0.33 19.81 13.28
C SER A 199 0.54 19.04 11.98
N LEU A 200 -0.32 19.23 10.98
CA LEU A 200 -0.28 18.50 9.71
C LEU A 200 0.40 19.31 8.60
N HIS A 201 1.55 18.84 8.13
CA HIS A 201 2.22 19.44 6.97
C HIS A 201 1.68 18.85 5.66
N VAL A 202 1.01 19.67 4.86
CA VAL A 202 0.51 19.32 3.52
C VAL A 202 1.41 19.92 2.44
N LEU A 203 1.98 19.08 1.57
CA LEU A 203 2.79 19.48 0.42
C LEU A 203 2.10 19.04 -0.88
N ILE A 204 1.80 20.00 -1.75
CA ILE A 204 1.18 19.74 -3.06
C ILE A 204 2.13 20.23 -4.15
N VAL A 205 2.52 19.32 -5.04
CA VAL A 205 3.44 19.61 -6.16
C VAL A 205 2.76 19.24 -7.47
N ASN A 206 2.32 20.25 -8.22
CA ASN A 206 1.79 20.07 -9.57
C ASN A 206 2.87 20.47 -10.58
N ARG A 207 3.25 19.58 -11.51
CA ARG A 207 4.12 19.97 -12.64
C ARG A 207 3.28 20.75 -13.65
N ILE A 208 3.68 22.00 -13.89
CA ILE A 208 3.19 22.93 -14.93
C ILE A 208 3.61 22.40 -16.31
#